data_AF-A0A7J8P606-F1
#
_entry.id   AF-A0A7J8P606-F1
#
_cell.length_a   1.000
_cell.length_b   1.000
_cell.length_c   1.000
_cell.angle_alpha   90.00
_cell.angle_beta   90.00
_cell.angle_gamma   90.00
#
_symmetry.space_group_name_H-M   'P 1'
#
loop_
_entity.id
_entity.type
_entity.pdbx_description
1 polymer ?
#
loop_
_entity_poly.entity_id
_entity_poly.type
_entity_poly.pdbx_seq_one_letter_code
_entity_poly.pdbx_strand_id
1 'polypeptide(L)'
;MAEFLDRKVPANLNPVDGVFSFDVLIDRATGLLCRIYRPATAEEPEPNIVELEKPVVGDVVPVIIFFHGGSFAHSSANSAIYDTLCRRLVGIDVLGNILLNPMFGGQERTESEKRLDGKYFVTLRDRDWYWRAFLPEGENRDHPACNPFGPNGRSLEGIKFPKSLVVVAGLDLIQDWQLAYVEGLRKAGKEVKLLYMEQATIGFYLLPNNNHFHTVMDEI
;
A
#
# COMPACT_ATOMS: atom_id res chain seq x y z
N MET A 1 -11.68 11.27 17.24
CA MET A 1 -11.49 12.55 16.52
C MET A 1 -11.01 12.34 15.08
N ALA A 2 -10.06 11.42 14.81
CA ALA A 2 -9.57 11.15 13.46
C ALA A 2 -10.65 10.71 12.46
N GLU A 3 -11.58 9.82 12.85
CA GLU A 3 -12.68 9.38 11.96
C GLU A 3 -13.62 10.50 11.49
N PHE A 4 -13.72 11.60 12.25
CA PHE A 4 -14.61 12.72 11.93
C PHE A 4 -13.97 13.68 10.90
N LEU A 5 -12.64 13.71 10.83
CA LEU A 5 -11.89 14.58 9.92
C LEU A 5 -11.54 13.89 8.60
N ASP A 6 -11.59 12.56 8.57
CA ASP A 6 -11.30 11.79 7.37
C ASP A 6 -12.38 12.01 6.30
N ARG A 7 -11.95 12.41 5.10
CA ARG A 7 -12.86 12.58 3.97
C ARG A 7 -13.15 11.21 3.38
N LYS A 8 -14.34 10.68 3.64
CA LYS A 8 -14.78 9.37 3.18
C LYS A 8 -15.74 9.46 1.99
N VAL A 9 -15.83 8.39 1.20
CA VAL A 9 -16.81 8.24 0.11
C VAL A 9 -17.55 6.91 0.21
N PRO A 10 -18.86 6.86 -0.05
CA PRO A 10 -19.60 5.60 -0.09
C PRO A 10 -19.19 4.76 -1.31
N ALA A 11 -19.48 3.47 -1.27
CA ALA A 11 -19.42 2.65 -2.47
C ALA A 11 -20.47 3.13 -3.49
N ASN A 12 -20.24 2.88 -4.77
CA ASN A 12 -21.14 3.34 -5.83
C ASN A 12 -21.28 2.30 -6.94
N LEU A 13 -22.50 1.77 -7.10
CA LEU A 13 -22.83 0.82 -8.16
C LEU A 13 -22.94 1.49 -9.53
N ASN A 14 -23.17 2.80 -9.58
CA ASN A 14 -23.19 3.56 -10.82
C ASN A 14 -21.75 3.77 -11.30
N PRO A 15 -21.38 3.29 -12.49
CA PRO A 15 -20.04 3.46 -13.01
C PRO A 15 -19.64 4.93 -13.12
N VAL A 16 -18.46 5.27 -12.58
CA VAL A 16 -17.82 6.57 -12.74
C VAL A 16 -16.45 6.32 -13.35
N ASP A 17 -16.19 6.95 -14.49
CA ASP A 17 -14.98 6.72 -15.30
C ASP A 17 -14.73 5.22 -15.58
N GLY A 18 -15.80 4.48 -15.86
CA GLY A 18 -15.74 3.05 -16.17
C GLY A 18 -15.52 2.13 -14.97
N VAL A 19 -15.63 2.62 -13.73
CA VAL A 19 -15.44 1.82 -12.52
C VAL A 19 -16.61 1.95 -11.56
N PHE A 20 -17.12 0.82 -11.07
CA PHE A 20 -18.08 0.76 -9.97
C PHE A 20 -17.48 0.06 -8.74
N SER A 21 -18.10 0.26 -7.58
CA SER A 21 -17.64 -0.34 -6.32
C SER A 21 -18.77 -0.76 -5.39
N PHE A 22 -18.49 -1.76 -4.56
CA PHE A 22 -19.41 -2.27 -3.53
C PHE A 22 -18.64 -2.79 -2.31
N ASP A 23 -19.26 -2.73 -1.14
CA ASP A 23 -18.65 -3.16 0.12
C ASP A 23 -19.12 -4.58 0.50
N VAL A 24 -18.21 -5.41 0.98
CA VAL A 24 -18.47 -6.78 1.42
C VAL A 24 -17.98 -6.99 2.85
N LEU A 25 -18.82 -7.57 3.69
CA LEU A 25 -18.45 -8.00 5.04
C LEU A 25 -17.84 -9.39 4.98
N ILE A 26 -16.51 -9.45 5.10
CA ILE A 26 -15.72 -10.69 5.01
C ILE A 26 -15.86 -11.49 6.30
N ASP A 27 -15.75 -10.83 7.46
CA ASP A 27 -15.86 -11.48 8.76
C ASP A 27 -16.74 -10.68 9.72
N ARG A 28 -17.80 -11.32 10.19
CA ARG A 28 -18.76 -10.72 11.14
C ARG A 28 -18.18 -10.58 12.54
N ALA A 29 -17.26 -11.46 12.96
CA ALA A 29 -16.74 -11.45 14.33
C ALA A 29 -15.85 -10.24 14.59
N THR A 30 -15.01 -9.89 13.61
CA THR A 30 -14.12 -8.71 13.68
C THR A 30 -14.71 -7.47 13.02
N GLY A 31 -15.82 -7.60 12.28
CA GLY A 31 -16.39 -6.51 11.48
C GLY A 31 -15.55 -6.17 10.25
N LEU A 32 -14.73 -7.11 9.76
CA LEU A 32 -13.82 -6.89 8.64
C LEU A 32 -14.60 -6.67 7.34
N LEU A 33 -14.50 -5.45 6.81
CA LEU A 33 -15.07 -5.04 5.54
C LEU A 33 -13.97 -4.90 4.48
N CYS A 34 -14.28 -5.25 3.23
CA CYS A 34 -13.50 -4.82 2.07
C CYS A 34 -14.39 -4.06 1.08
N ARG A 35 -13.77 -3.20 0.28
CA ARG A 35 -14.41 -2.59 -0.89
C ARG A 35 -13.86 -3.23 -2.15
N ILE A 36 -14.75 -3.72 -3.00
CA ILE A 36 -14.43 -4.29 -4.30
C ILE A 36 -14.65 -3.22 -5.36
N TYR A 37 -13.72 -3.10 -6.29
CA TYR A 37 -13.79 -2.23 -7.46
C TYR A 37 -13.74 -3.09 -8.71
N ARG A 38 -14.65 -2.86 -9.66
CA ARG A 38 -14.73 -3.62 -10.91
C ARG A 38 -14.85 -2.68 -12.11
N PRO A 39 -14.29 -3.07 -13.27
CA PRO A 39 -14.55 -2.35 -14.50
C PRO A 39 -16.02 -2.52 -14.89
N ALA A 40 -16.61 -1.47 -15.44
CA ALA A 40 -17.90 -1.50 -16.11
C ALA A 40 -17.67 -1.50 -17.62
N THR A 41 -18.36 -2.37 -18.35
CA THR A 41 -18.37 -2.29 -19.82
C THR A 41 -19.53 -1.40 -20.26
N ALA A 42 -19.36 -0.64 -21.35
CA ALA A 42 -20.38 0.30 -21.84
C ALA A 42 -21.69 -0.38 -22.30
N GLU A 43 -21.66 -1.71 -22.49
CA GLU A 43 -22.78 -2.51 -22.97
C GLU A 43 -23.54 -3.22 -21.84
N GLU A 44 -23.01 -3.23 -20.61
CA GLU A 44 -23.65 -3.91 -19.49
C GLU A 44 -24.65 -2.98 -18.76
N PRO A 45 -25.84 -3.50 -18.40
CA PRO A 45 -26.78 -2.75 -17.57
C PRO A 45 -26.19 -2.47 -16.19
N GLU A 46 -26.68 -1.42 -15.52
CA GLU A 46 -26.25 -1.08 -14.16
C GLU A 46 -26.35 -2.30 -13.23
N PRO A 47 -25.26 -2.68 -12.55
CA PRO A 47 -25.24 -3.89 -11.75
C PRO A 47 -26.18 -3.74 -10.55
N ASN A 48 -27.14 -4.67 -10.43
CA ASN A 48 -27.95 -4.79 -9.22
C ASN A 48 -27.25 -5.68 -8.17
N ILE A 49 -27.77 -5.72 -6.94
CA ILE A 49 -27.15 -6.45 -5.82
C ILE A 49 -26.90 -7.94 -6.13
N VAL A 50 -27.73 -8.58 -6.96
CA VAL A 50 -27.59 -10.00 -7.33
C VAL A 50 -26.44 -10.20 -8.33
N GLU A 51 -26.02 -9.15 -9.03
CA GLU A 51 -25.04 -9.22 -10.11
C GLU A 51 -23.60 -8.91 -9.68
N LEU A 52 -23.40 -8.46 -8.43
CA LEU A 52 -22.10 -8.05 -7.89
C LEU A 52 -21.07 -9.18 -7.89
N GLU A 53 -21.54 -10.41 -7.71
CA GLU A 53 -20.73 -11.64 -7.65
C GLU A 53 -20.72 -12.40 -8.99
N LYS A 54 -21.23 -11.81 -10.09
CA LYS A 54 -21.14 -12.42 -11.41
C LYS A 54 -19.69 -12.79 -11.73
N PRO A 55 -19.41 -14.02 -12.19
CA PRO A 55 -18.08 -14.43 -12.61
C PRO A 55 -17.50 -13.42 -13.59
N VAL A 56 -16.23 -13.06 -13.38
CA VAL A 56 -15.49 -12.26 -14.36
C VAL A 56 -15.23 -13.10 -15.61
N VAL A 57 -15.41 -12.47 -16.78
CA VAL A 57 -15.19 -13.11 -18.08
C VAL A 57 -13.82 -12.71 -18.60
N GLY A 58 -12.98 -13.70 -18.90
CA GLY A 58 -11.64 -13.52 -19.44
C GLY A 58 -10.77 -14.75 -19.16
N ASP A 59 -9.81 -15.02 -20.03
CA ASP A 59 -8.89 -16.17 -19.86
C ASP A 59 -8.01 -16.00 -18.61
N VAL A 60 -7.57 -14.77 -18.33
CA VAL A 60 -6.86 -14.37 -17.12
C VAL A 60 -7.37 -13.00 -16.69
N VAL A 61 -7.78 -12.87 -15.43
CA VAL A 61 -8.24 -11.60 -14.84
C VAL A 61 -7.42 -11.33 -13.57
N PRO A 62 -6.53 -10.32 -13.55
CA PRO A 62 -5.76 -10.01 -12.35
C PRO A 62 -6.69 -9.52 -11.23
N VAL A 63 -6.35 -9.86 -9.98
CA VAL A 63 -7.03 -9.33 -8.80
C VAL A 63 -5.99 -8.72 -7.88
N ILE A 64 -6.09 -7.40 -7.69
CA ILE A 64 -5.22 -6.66 -6.77
C ILE A 64 -5.88 -6.65 -5.39
N ILE A 65 -5.21 -7.25 -4.41
CA ILE A 65 -5.56 -7.09 -2.99
C ILE A 65 -4.78 -5.90 -2.44
N PHE A 66 -5.46 -4.79 -2.23
CA PHE A 66 -4.85 -3.54 -1.79
C PHE A 66 -5.01 -3.31 -0.28
N PHE A 67 -3.92 -2.92 0.38
CA PHE A 67 -3.91 -2.46 1.76
C PHE A 67 -3.51 -0.98 1.80
N HIS A 68 -4.35 -0.15 2.41
CA HIS A 68 -4.09 1.28 2.48
C HIS A 68 -2.96 1.62 3.48
N GLY A 69 -2.26 2.72 3.22
CA GLY A 69 -1.32 3.30 4.18
C GLY A 69 -2.04 4.07 5.30
N GLY A 70 -1.26 4.80 6.10
CA GLY A 70 -1.78 5.51 7.29
C GLY A 70 -1.08 5.12 8.58
N SER A 71 0.13 4.54 8.48
CA SER A 71 0.96 4.17 9.63
C SER A 71 0.23 3.30 10.65
N PHE A 72 -0.56 2.35 10.17
CA PHE A 72 -1.37 1.40 10.96
C PHE A 72 -2.49 2.01 11.81
N ALA A 73 -2.62 3.34 11.88
CA ALA A 73 -3.58 4.02 12.77
C ALA A 73 -4.58 4.93 12.04
N HIS A 74 -4.36 5.22 10.76
CA HIS A 74 -5.17 6.17 10.00
C HIS A 74 -5.74 5.57 8.72
N SER A 75 -6.78 6.25 8.23
CA SER A 75 -7.51 5.94 7.00
C SER A 75 -8.33 4.65 7.08
N SER A 76 -9.04 4.37 6.00
CA SER A 76 -9.93 3.22 5.82
C SER A 76 -10.04 2.92 4.32
N ALA A 77 -10.62 1.77 3.95
CA ALA A 77 -10.90 1.44 2.55
C ALA A 77 -11.81 2.47 1.85
N ASN A 78 -12.59 3.24 2.62
CA ASN A 78 -13.48 4.29 2.12
C ASN A 78 -12.92 5.71 2.25
N SER A 79 -11.68 5.90 2.70
CA SER A 79 -11.04 7.22 2.66
C SER A 79 -10.84 7.63 1.20
N ALA A 80 -11.27 8.84 0.84
CA ALA A 80 -11.39 9.30 -0.54
C ALA A 80 -10.07 9.21 -1.33
N ILE A 81 -8.92 9.40 -0.66
CA ILE A 81 -7.61 9.28 -1.28
C ILE A 81 -7.31 7.84 -1.76
N TYR A 82 -7.75 6.82 -1.01
CA TYR A 82 -7.55 5.42 -1.35
C TYR A 82 -8.66 4.89 -2.26
N ASP A 83 -9.90 5.37 -2.12
CA ASP A 83 -10.95 5.06 -3.09
C ASP A 83 -10.56 5.54 -4.50
N THR A 84 -10.06 6.78 -4.60
CA THR A 84 -9.56 7.33 -5.86
C THR A 84 -8.37 6.53 -6.40
N LEU A 85 -7.44 6.10 -5.53
CA LEU A 85 -6.30 5.29 -5.95
C LEU A 85 -6.76 3.93 -6.48
N CYS A 86 -7.60 3.20 -5.74
CA CYS A 86 -8.11 1.89 -6.15
C CYS A 86 -8.88 1.96 -7.47
N ARG A 87 -9.68 3.00 -7.71
CA ARG A 87 -10.35 3.22 -9.00
C ARG A 87 -9.36 3.34 -10.16
N ARG A 88 -8.21 3.99 -9.96
CA ARG A 88 -7.15 4.11 -10.98
C ARG A 88 -6.39 2.80 -11.20
N LEU A 89 -6.36 1.92 -10.21
CA LEU A 89 -5.71 0.61 -10.30
C LEU A 89 -6.57 -0.45 -11.02
N VAL A 90 -7.87 -0.19 -11.21
CA VAL A 90 -8.74 -1.14 -11.92
C VAL A 90 -8.27 -1.30 -13.36
N GLY A 91 -8.08 -2.56 -13.78
CA GLY A 91 -7.61 -2.91 -15.12
C GLY A 91 -6.09 -3.05 -15.25
N ILE A 92 -5.34 -2.89 -14.15
CA ILE A 92 -3.88 -3.08 -14.13
C ILE A 92 -3.52 -4.55 -13.83
N ASP A 93 -2.58 -5.10 -14.59
CA ASP A 93 -2.13 -6.50 -14.51
C ASP A 93 -0.98 -6.69 -13.49
N VAL A 94 -1.33 -7.08 -12.26
CA VAL A 94 -0.34 -7.31 -11.20
C VAL A 94 -0.15 -8.81 -10.92
N LEU A 95 1.07 -9.30 -11.11
CA LEU A 95 1.44 -10.71 -10.88
C LEU A 95 2.36 -10.93 -9.67
N GLY A 96 2.53 -9.92 -8.82
CA GLY A 96 3.44 -9.96 -7.68
C GLY A 96 3.10 -8.91 -6.63
N ASN A 97 4.01 -8.69 -5.69
CA ASN A 97 3.84 -7.65 -4.69
C ASN A 97 4.18 -6.28 -5.29
N ILE A 98 3.39 -5.25 -4.98
CA ILE A 98 3.73 -3.85 -5.24
C ILE A 98 3.73 -3.12 -3.90
N LEU A 99 4.87 -2.54 -3.54
CA LEU A 99 5.05 -1.80 -2.29
C LEU A 99 5.37 -0.34 -2.61
N LEU A 100 4.45 0.57 -2.31
CA LEU A 100 4.63 2.02 -2.47
C LEU A 100 5.06 2.64 -1.14
N ASN A 101 6.30 3.12 -1.05
CA ASN A 101 6.91 3.68 0.16
C ASN A 101 6.65 2.80 1.40
N PRO A 102 7.03 1.51 1.38
CA PRO A 102 6.65 0.58 2.44
C PRO A 102 7.21 1.02 3.80
N MET A 103 6.37 0.93 4.83
CA MET A 103 6.73 1.36 6.18
C MET A 103 7.50 0.25 6.90
N PHE A 104 8.82 0.39 6.93
CA PHE A 104 9.73 -0.43 7.74
C PHE A 104 10.54 0.45 8.71
N GLY A 105 11.20 -0.19 9.66
CA GLY A 105 12.08 0.46 10.61
C GLY A 105 13.02 -0.52 11.27
N GLY A 106 13.72 -0.05 12.29
CA GLY A 106 14.59 -0.84 13.15
C GLY A 106 14.99 -0.01 14.36
N GLN A 107 15.66 -0.62 15.33
CA GLN A 107 16.02 0.09 16.55
C GLN A 107 17.04 1.21 16.30
N GLU A 108 17.96 1.00 15.37
CA GLU A 108 18.95 2.00 14.97
C GLU A 108 18.31 3.20 14.25
N ARG A 109 19.09 4.28 14.11
CA ARG A 109 18.71 5.44 13.28
C ARG A 109 19.60 5.50 12.07
N THR A 110 18.98 5.40 10.91
CA THR A 110 19.63 5.51 9.60
C THR A 110 20.07 6.95 9.32
N GLU A 111 20.92 7.12 8.31
CA GLU A 111 21.41 8.44 7.92
C GLU A 111 20.30 9.26 7.26
N SER A 112 19.41 8.63 6.48
CA SER A 112 18.23 9.31 5.93
C SER A 112 17.30 9.82 7.02
N GLU A 113 17.06 9.04 8.07
CA GLU A 113 16.23 9.46 9.21
C GLU A 113 16.78 10.73 9.85
N LYS A 114 18.08 10.76 10.18
CA LYS A 114 18.73 11.93 10.80
C LYS A 114 18.72 13.14 9.87
N ARG A 115 18.98 12.92 8.58
CA ARG A 115 19.11 13.98 7.58
C ARG A 115 17.77 14.61 7.19
N LEU A 116 16.69 13.85 7.18
CA LEU A 116 15.39 14.25 6.64
C LEU A 116 14.31 14.50 7.70
N ASP A 117 14.59 14.24 8.98
CA ASP A 117 13.66 14.47 10.09
C ASP A 117 12.99 15.86 10.02
N GLY A 118 11.67 15.87 9.85
CA GLY A 118 10.85 17.08 9.80
C GLY A 118 10.98 17.93 8.53
N LYS A 119 11.80 17.54 7.55
CA LYS A 119 11.99 18.33 6.31
C LYS A 119 10.87 18.14 5.29
N TYR A 120 10.32 16.93 5.21
CA TYR A 120 9.31 16.55 4.21
C TYR A 120 8.14 15.82 4.87
N PHE A 121 7.29 16.57 5.56
CA PHE A 121 6.01 16.15 6.19
C PHE A 121 6.11 15.20 7.39
N VAL A 122 7.14 14.36 7.46
CA VAL A 122 7.26 13.28 8.46
C VAL A 122 8.43 13.53 9.41
N THR A 123 8.24 13.16 10.68
CA THR A 123 9.21 13.28 11.76
C THR A 123 9.55 11.93 12.38
N LEU A 124 10.75 11.77 12.93
CA LEU A 124 11.13 10.61 13.74
C LEU A 124 10.19 10.44 14.93
N ARG A 125 9.76 11.55 15.53
CA ARG A 125 8.83 11.55 16.66
C ARG A 125 7.51 10.86 16.32
N ASP A 126 6.93 11.15 15.15
CA ASP A 126 5.71 10.48 14.73
C ASP A 126 5.96 9.02 14.35
N ARG A 127 7.08 8.70 13.66
CA ARG A 127 7.44 7.30 13.33
C ARG A 127 7.52 6.43 14.58
N ASP A 128 8.18 6.94 15.62
CA ASP A 128 8.28 6.26 16.90
C ASP A 128 6.92 6.08 17.58
N TRP A 129 6.05 7.09 17.47
CA TRP A 129 4.71 7.02 18.02
C TRP A 129 3.89 5.91 17.35
N TYR A 130 3.89 5.82 16.02
CA TYR A 130 3.15 4.78 15.30
C TYR A 130 3.70 3.39 15.53
N TRP A 131 5.03 3.22 15.54
CA TRP A 131 5.61 1.92 15.86
C TRP A 131 5.27 1.47 17.27
N ARG A 132 5.34 2.37 18.26
CA ARG A 132 4.92 2.04 19.63
C ARG A 132 3.42 1.75 19.74
N ALA A 133 2.58 2.39 18.94
CA ALA A 133 1.15 2.14 18.94
C ALA A 133 0.76 0.81 18.27
N PHE A 134 1.55 0.36 17.28
CA PHE A 134 1.28 -0.86 16.52
C PHE A 134 1.92 -2.11 17.13
N LEU A 135 3.14 -2.00 17.65
CA LEU A 135 3.88 -3.14 18.18
C LEU A 135 3.30 -3.59 19.53
N PRO A 136 3.46 -4.88 19.89
CA PRO A 136 3.07 -5.38 21.21
C PRO A 136 3.74 -4.60 22.35
N GLU A 137 3.06 -4.52 23.49
CA GLU A 137 3.61 -3.84 24.66
C GLU A 137 4.93 -4.50 25.10
N GLY A 138 5.96 -3.68 25.33
CA GLY A 138 7.30 -4.14 25.71
C GLY A 138 8.23 -4.48 24.54
N GLU A 139 7.71 -4.59 23.32
CA GLU A 139 8.53 -4.82 22.12
C GLU A 139 9.23 -3.55 21.63
N ASN A 140 10.31 -3.74 20.87
CA ASN A 140 11.06 -2.67 20.23
C ASN A 140 10.99 -2.77 18.69
N ARG A 141 11.65 -1.84 18.00
CA ARG A 141 11.57 -1.73 16.53
C ARG A 141 12.34 -2.82 15.78
N ASP A 142 13.07 -3.70 16.46
CA ASP A 142 13.64 -4.91 15.84
C ASP A 142 12.69 -6.12 15.89
N HIS A 143 11.46 -5.93 16.36
CA HIS A 143 10.38 -6.91 16.17
C HIS A 143 10.14 -7.14 14.66
N PRO A 144 9.95 -8.39 14.17
CA PRO A 144 9.87 -8.71 12.74
C PRO A 144 8.74 -8.01 11.96
N ALA A 145 7.70 -7.56 12.65
CA ALA A 145 6.63 -6.73 12.05
C ALA A 145 7.09 -5.31 11.67
N CYS A 146 8.17 -4.82 12.28
CA CYS A 146 8.80 -3.53 11.98
C CYS A 146 10.06 -3.70 11.12
N ASN A 147 10.91 -4.68 11.48
CA ASN A 147 12.18 -4.96 10.83
C ASN A 147 12.22 -6.40 10.28
N PRO A 148 11.67 -6.66 9.08
CA PRO A 148 11.52 -8.02 8.56
C PRO A 148 12.85 -8.74 8.28
N PHE A 149 13.93 -7.98 8.04
CA PHE A 149 15.29 -8.50 7.85
C PHE A 149 16.24 -8.12 8.99
N GLY A 150 15.69 -7.70 10.13
CA GLY A 150 16.46 -7.37 11.33
C GLY A 150 16.96 -8.60 12.08
N PRO A 151 17.58 -8.42 13.25
CA PRO A 151 18.16 -9.51 14.04
C PRO A 151 17.16 -10.63 14.41
N ASN A 152 15.88 -10.29 14.56
CA ASN A 152 14.82 -11.24 14.91
C ASN A 152 14.03 -11.75 13.70
N GLY A 153 14.38 -11.29 12.48
CA GLY A 153 13.70 -11.65 11.24
C GLY A 153 13.93 -13.11 10.86
N ARG A 154 13.02 -13.65 10.04
CA ARG A 154 13.17 -15.00 9.46
C ARG A 154 13.79 -14.89 8.07
N SER A 155 14.81 -15.70 7.78
CA SER A 155 15.33 -15.80 6.42
C SER A 155 14.24 -16.22 5.44
N LEU A 156 14.21 -15.56 4.28
CA LEU A 156 13.34 -15.95 3.16
C LEU A 156 14.02 -16.93 2.20
N GLU A 157 15.28 -17.30 2.41
CA GLU A 157 16.00 -18.23 1.53
C GLU A 157 15.26 -19.56 1.37
N GLY A 158 15.20 -20.08 0.14
CA GLY A 158 14.45 -21.30 -0.19
C GLY A 158 12.92 -21.19 -0.12
N ILE A 159 12.36 -20.09 0.37
CA ILE A 159 10.90 -19.86 0.40
C ILE A 159 10.40 -19.40 -0.96
N LYS A 160 9.33 -20.01 -1.49
CA LYS A 160 8.62 -19.50 -2.67
C LYS A 160 7.99 -18.15 -2.30
N PHE A 161 8.47 -17.08 -2.93
CA PHE A 161 8.03 -15.72 -2.68
C PHE A 161 7.67 -15.07 -4.03
N PRO A 162 6.57 -14.31 -4.13
CA PRO A 162 6.21 -13.64 -5.38
C PRO A 162 7.29 -12.59 -5.74
N LYS A 163 7.42 -12.28 -7.03
CA LYS A 163 8.22 -11.13 -7.47
C LYS A 163 7.69 -9.84 -6.84
N SER A 164 8.58 -8.90 -6.55
CA SER A 164 8.22 -7.65 -5.90
C SER A 164 8.65 -6.44 -6.74
N LEU A 165 7.76 -5.46 -6.88
CA LEU A 165 8.11 -4.08 -7.21
C LEU A 165 8.12 -3.27 -5.90
N VAL A 166 9.24 -2.63 -5.59
CA VAL A 166 9.37 -1.74 -4.43
C VAL A 166 9.67 -0.33 -4.94
N VAL A 167 8.77 0.60 -4.63
CA VAL A 167 8.91 2.02 -4.97
C VAL A 167 9.34 2.79 -3.73
N VAL A 168 10.41 3.57 -3.87
CA VAL A 168 11.06 4.31 -2.78
C VAL A 168 11.11 5.79 -3.15
N ALA A 169 10.51 6.63 -2.32
CA ALA A 169 10.61 8.08 -2.42
C ALA A 169 11.92 8.58 -1.79
N GLY A 170 12.77 9.26 -2.55
CA GLY A 170 14.09 9.71 -2.10
C GLY A 170 14.06 10.84 -1.06
N LEU A 171 12.90 11.48 -0.84
CA LEU A 171 12.68 12.45 0.23
C LEU A 171 11.85 11.87 1.39
N ASP A 172 11.58 10.56 1.40
CA ASP A 172 11.09 9.85 2.57
C ASP A 172 12.24 9.67 3.58
N LEU A 173 12.00 10.01 4.85
CA LEU A 173 13.02 9.87 5.88
C LEU A 173 13.39 8.41 6.15
N ILE A 174 12.49 7.45 5.91
CA ILE A 174 12.75 6.02 6.15
C ILE A 174 13.26 5.28 4.89
N GLN A 175 13.70 6.01 3.84
CA GLN A 175 14.17 5.40 2.60
C GLN A 175 15.30 4.39 2.80
N ASP A 176 16.20 4.61 3.76
CA ASP A 176 17.30 3.67 4.03
C ASP A 176 16.76 2.31 4.50
N TRP A 177 15.68 2.29 5.28
CA TRP A 177 14.98 1.05 5.67
C TRP A 177 14.28 0.37 4.48
N GLN A 178 13.73 1.15 3.56
CA GLN A 178 13.10 0.63 2.35
C GLN A 178 14.13 0.02 1.39
N LEU A 179 15.28 0.67 1.24
CA LEU A 179 16.42 0.16 0.47
C LEU A 179 17.02 -1.09 1.12
N ALA A 180 17.14 -1.11 2.46
CA ALA A 180 17.59 -2.30 3.20
C ALA A 180 16.63 -3.49 3.00
N TYR A 181 15.32 -3.25 2.92
CA TYR A 181 14.34 -4.30 2.60
C TYR A 181 14.56 -4.90 1.20
N VAL A 182 14.78 -4.05 0.19
CA VAL A 182 15.10 -4.49 -1.18
C VAL A 182 16.36 -5.34 -1.19
N GLU A 183 17.39 -4.92 -0.47
CA GLU A 183 18.63 -5.68 -0.37
C GLU A 183 18.45 -7.00 0.38
N GLY A 184 17.62 -7.03 1.42
CA GLY A 184 17.23 -8.27 2.11
C GLY A 184 16.55 -9.26 1.18
N LEU A 185 15.64 -8.80 0.32
CA LEU A 185 15.01 -9.64 -0.71
C LEU A 185 16.05 -10.18 -1.71
N ARG A 186 16.97 -9.35 -2.21
CA ARG A 186 18.03 -9.78 -3.13
C ARG A 186 18.95 -10.83 -2.51
N LYS A 187 19.40 -10.60 -1.27
CA LYS A 187 20.25 -11.54 -0.52
C LYS A 187 19.56 -12.88 -0.28
N ALA A 188 18.24 -12.88 -0.10
CA ALA A 188 17.44 -14.11 0.01
C ALA A 188 17.09 -14.78 -1.34
N GLY A 189 17.68 -14.29 -2.44
CA GLY A 189 17.48 -14.82 -3.79
C GLY A 189 16.10 -14.53 -4.37
N LYS A 190 15.45 -13.43 -3.97
CA LYS A 190 14.11 -13.06 -4.46
C LYS A 190 14.19 -12.10 -5.64
N GLU A 191 13.23 -12.26 -6.56
CA GLU A 191 13.05 -11.33 -7.68
C GLU A 191 12.45 -10.02 -7.15
N VAL A 192 13.24 -8.94 -7.21
CA VAL A 192 12.81 -7.61 -6.78
C VAL A 192 13.27 -6.54 -7.74
N LYS A 193 12.32 -5.74 -8.24
CA LYS A 193 12.56 -4.50 -8.96
C LYS A 193 12.44 -3.32 -8.00
N LEU A 194 13.45 -2.46 -7.99
CA LEU A 194 13.47 -1.20 -7.24
C LEU A 194 13.21 -0.05 -8.20
N LEU A 195 12.22 0.78 -7.88
CA LEU A 195 12.00 2.07 -8.50
C LEU A 195 12.30 3.17 -7.47
N TYR A 196 13.53 3.69 -7.51
CA TYR A 196 13.96 4.76 -6.60
C TYR A 196 13.71 6.13 -7.23
N MET A 197 12.92 6.96 -6.56
CA MET A 197 12.45 8.24 -7.06
C MET A 197 13.06 9.38 -6.25
N GLU A 198 14.27 9.81 -6.65
CA GLU A 198 15.16 10.68 -5.86
C GLU A 198 14.48 11.94 -5.28
N GLN A 199 13.59 12.58 -6.05
CA GLN A 199 12.93 13.84 -5.66
C GLN A 199 11.46 13.66 -5.24
N ALA A 200 10.96 12.42 -5.16
CA ALA A 200 9.60 12.17 -4.71
C ALA A 200 9.50 12.29 -3.17
N THR A 201 8.38 12.80 -2.68
CA THR A 201 8.01 12.81 -1.25
C THR A 201 7.00 11.71 -0.95
N ILE A 202 6.69 11.49 0.33
CA ILE A 202 5.56 10.64 0.71
C ILE A 202 4.24 11.13 0.05
N GLY A 203 3.36 10.19 -0.30
CA GLY A 203 2.05 10.50 -0.88
C GLY A 203 2.04 10.99 -2.33
N PHE A 204 3.17 10.98 -3.05
CA PHE A 204 3.24 11.44 -4.45
C PHE A 204 2.23 10.74 -5.38
N TYR A 205 1.85 9.50 -5.05
CA TYR A 205 0.91 8.68 -5.83
C TYR A 205 -0.57 9.02 -5.59
N LEU A 206 -0.90 9.93 -4.66
CA LEU A 206 -2.28 10.31 -4.36
C LEU A 206 -2.88 11.27 -5.41
N LEU A 207 -2.02 12.02 -6.12
CA LEU A 207 -2.43 13.00 -7.13
C LEU A 207 -1.72 12.73 -8.47
N PRO A 208 -2.45 12.71 -9.60
CA PRO A 208 -1.89 12.43 -10.93
C PRO A 208 -1.34 13.71 -11.56
N ASN A 209 -0.47 14.42 -10.85
CA ASN A 209 0.00 15.75 -11.22
C ASN A 209 1.54 15.87 -11.24
N ASN A 210 2.23 14.75 -11.22
CA ASN A 210 3.69 14.69 -11.15
C ASN A 210 4.21 13.48 -11.92
N ASN A 211 5.43 13.58 -12.46
CA ASN A 211 6.04 12.51 -13.25
C ASN A 211 6.24 11.22 -12.44
N HIS A 212 6.45 11.32 -11.12
CA HIS A 212 6.62 10.14 -10.27
C HIS A 212 5.35 9.27 -10.26
N PHE A 213 4.16 9.88 -10.18
CA PHE A 213 2.89 9.17 -10.32
C PHE A 213 2.84 8.42 -11.66
N HIS A 214 3.10 9.11 -12.78
CA HIS A 214 2.99 8.50 -14.11
C HIS A 214 3.99 7.37 -14.30
N THR A 215 5.25 7.56 -13.89
CA THR A 215 6.27 6.51 -13.97
C THR A 215 5.93 5.28 -13.14
N VAL A 216 5.31 5.44 -11.96
CA VAL A 216 4.84 4.26 -11.19
C VAL A 216 3.69 3.58 -11.91
N MET A 217 2.71 4.34 -12.41
CA MET A 217 1.54 3.79 -13.09
C MET A 217 1.89 3.06 -14.40
N ASP A 218 2.94 3.50 -15.10
CA ASP A 218 3.43 2.82 -16.30
C ASP A 218 4.23 1.54 -15.98
N GLU A 219 4.71 1.42 -14.74
CA GLU A 219 5.52 0.30 -14.27
C GLU A 219 4.67 -0.84 -13.68
N ILE A 220 3.48 -0.52 -13.19
CA ILE A 220 2.53 -1.48 -12.63
C ILE A 220 1.52 -1.94 -13.68
#